data_AF-A0A811NFW6-F1
#
_entry.id   AF-A0A811NFW6-F1
#
_cell.length_a   1.000
_cell.length_b   1.000
_cell.length_c   1.000
_cell.angle_alpha   90.00
_cell.angle_beta   90.00
_cell.angle_gamma   90.00
#
_symmetry.space_group_name_H-M   'P 1'
#
loop_
_entity.id
_entity.type
_entity.pdbx_description
1 polymer ?
#
loop_
_entity_poly.entity_id
_entity_poly.type
_entity_poly.pdbx_seq_one_letter_code
_entity_poly.pdbx_strand_id
1 'polypeptide(L)' 'MRRTDKLQSLMDYYYDVVCSAGAGRRGAGRFVFDGRRLKGEHTPEDLNMASGDKIDFFEDLMSG' A
#
# COMPACT_ATOMS: atom_id res chain seq x y z
N MET A 1 11.86 -1.73 7.78
CA MET A 1 11.59 -0.60 6.87
C MET A 1 11.77 0.68 7.68
N ARG A 2 12.68 1.55 7.27
CA ARG A 2 12.89 2.87 7.88
C ARG A 2 11.79 3.82 7.43
N ARG A 3 11.56 4.89 8.20
CA ARG A 3 10.58 5.94 7.84
C ARG A 3 10.93 6.68 6.54
N THR A 4 12.19 6.62 6.13
CA THR A 4 12.70 7.20 4.88
C THR A 4 12.60 6.26 3.69
N ASP A 5 12.32 4.97 3.90
CA ASP A 5 12.21 4.00 2.81
C ASP A 5 10.91 4.21 2.05
N LYS A 6 10.98 4.18 0.71
CA LYS A 6 9.81 4.34 -0.14
C LYS A 6 8.75 3.28 0.19
N LEU A 7 7.49 3.70 0.27
CA LEU A 7 6.34 2.80 0.43
C LEU A 7 6.24 1.78 -0.70
N GLN A 8 6.91 2.02 -1.83
CA GLN A 8 7.03 1.09 -2.96
C GLN A 8 7.39 -0.34 -2.52
N SER A 9 8.35 -0.53 -1.61
CA SER A 9 8.74 -1.87 -1.16
C SER A 9 7.67 -2.55 -0.30
N LEU A 10 6.91 -1.78 0.49
CA LEU A 10 5.78 -2.30 1.25
C LEU A 10 4.64 -2.71 0.31
N MET A 11 4.34 -1.87 -0.69
CA MET A 11 3.33 -2.17 -1.69
C MET A 11 3.72 -3.40 -2.52
N ASP A 12 4.98 -3.49 -2.95
CA ASP A 12 5.47 -4.65 -3.72
C ASP A 12 5.42 -5.94 -2.89
N TYR A 13 5.82 -5.89 -1.62
CA TYR A 13 5.66 -7.03 -0.69
C TYR A 13 4.20 -7.41 -0.49
N TYR A 14 3.32 -6.43 -0.28
CA TYR A 14 1.88 -6.68 -0.15
C TYR A 14 1.31 -7.32 -1.43
N TYR A 15 1.68 -6.81 -2.59
CA TYR A 15 1.29 -7.41 -3.87
C TYR A 15 1.89 -8.80 -4.05
N ASP A 16 3.11 -9.07 -3.60
CA ASP A 16 3.71 -10.41 -3.67
C ASP A 16 2.88 -11.40 -2.83
N VAL A 17 2.52 -11.02 -1.60
CA VAL A 17 1.68 -11.83 -0.71
C VAL A 17 0.26 -12.02 -1.27
N VAL A 18 -0.38 -10.96 -1.75
CA VAL A 18 -1.77 -11.00 -2.27
C VAL A 18 -1.86 -11.69 -3.64
N CYS A 19 -0.88 -11.45 -4.52
CA CYS A 19 -0.80 -12.10 -5.82
C CYS A 19 -0.43 -13.58 -5.66
N SER A 20 0.43 -13.94 -4.70
CA SER A 20 0.72 -15.32 -4.33
C SER A 20 -0.50 -16.02 -3.72
N ALA A 21 -1.31 -15.30 -2.94
CA ALA A 21 -2.59 -15.80 -2.43
C ALA A 21 -3.70 -15.92 -3.52
N GLY A 22 -3.41 -15.58 -4.79
CA GLY A 22 -4.37 -15.66 -5.90
C GLY A 22 -5.52 -14.65 -5.79
N ALA A 23 -5.43 -13.71 -4.86
CA ALA A 23 -6.53 -12.82 -4.48
C ALA A 23 -6.50 -11.45 -5.17
N GLY A 24 -5.40 -11.06 -5.84
CA GLY A 24 -5.34 -9.75 -6.49
C GLY A 24 -4.32 -9.64 -7.62
N ARG A 25 -4.65 -8.85 -8.64
CA ARG A 25 -3.70 -8.41 -9.68
C ARG A 25 -2.89 -7.22 -9.16
N ARG A 26 -1.60 -7.15 -9.50
CA ARG A 26 -0.76 -5.95 -9.23
C ARG A 26 -1.48 -4.70 -9.74
N GLY A 27 -1.78 -3.76 -8.84
CA GLY A 27 -2.47 -2.51 -9.18
C GLY A 27 -4.01 -2.56 -9.17
N ALA A 28 -4.62 -3.69 -8.76
CA ALA A 28 -6.07 -3.80 -8.63
C ALA A 28 -6.64 -3.08 -7.39
N GLY A 29 -5.84 -2.32 -6.64
CA GLY A 29 -6.32 -1.59 -5.48
C GLY A 29 -5.57 -0.31 -5.20
N ARG A 30 -6.13 0.47 -4.28
CA ARG A 30 -5.59 1.76 -3.82
C ARG A 30 -5.28 1.66 -2.35
N PHE A 31 -4.04 2.03 -2.02
CA PHE A 31 -3.63 2.23 -0.64
C PHE A 31 -4.09 3.62 -0.19
N VAL A 32 -4.71 3.68 0.98
CA VAL A 32 -5.22 4.88 1.60
C VAL A 32 -4.67 4.94 3.02
N PHE A 33 -4.14 6.09 3.39
CA PHE A 33 -3.65 6.37 4.73
C PHE A 33 -4.20 7.71 5.16
N ASP A 34 -4.87 7.73 6.32
CA ASP A 34 -5.49 8.94 6.87
C ASP A 34 -6.38 9.68 5.85
N GLY A 35 -7.16 8.91 5.06
CA GLY A 35 -8.03 9.45 4.00
C GLY A 35 -7.30 9.97 2.75
N ARG A 36 -5.96 9.89 2.70
CA ARG A 36 -5.15 10.28 1.53
C ARG A 36 -4.71 9.05 0.76
N ARG A 37 -4.82 9.12 -0.57
CA ARG A 37 -4.35 8.07 -1.45
C ARG A 37 -2.82 8.04 -1.44
N LEU A 38 -2.26 6.90 -1.05
CA LEU A 38 -0.84 6.65 -1.08
C LEU A 38 -0.38 6.22 -2.48
N LYS A 39 0.85 6.62 -2.81
CA LYS A 39 1.62 6.12 -3.96
C LYS A 39 2.92 5.55 -3.43
N GLY A 40 3.46 4.54 -4.12
CA GLY A 40 4.73 3.91 -3.76
C GLY A 40 5.92 4.87 -3.73
N GLU A 41 5.81 6.01 -4.42
CA GLU A 41 6.83 7.07 -4.42
C GLU A 41 6.92 7.85 -3.12
N HIS A 42 5.86 7.86 -2.30
CA HIS A 42 5.87 8.57 -1.02
C HIS A 42 6.66 7.81 0.04
N THR A 43 7.25 8.56 0.96
CA THR A 43 7.92 8.01 2.14
C THR A 43 6.97 8.03 3.34
N PRO A 44 7.10 7.08 4.28
CA PRO A 44 6.42 7.16 5.57
C PRO A 44 6.68 8.49 6.30
N GLU A 45 7.86 9.10 6.13
CA GLU A 45 8.21 10.40 6.69
C GLU A 45 7.39 11.56 6.08
N ASP A 46 7.22 11.60 4.75
CA ASP A 46 6.33 12.57 4.07
C ASP A 46 4.88 12.49 4.57
N LEU A 47 4.47 11.28 4.96
CA LEU A 47 3.12 10.99 5.42
C LEU A 47 3.00 11.06 6.94
N ASN A 48 4.11 11.41 7.63
CA ASN A 48 4.21 11.46 9.08
C ASN A 48 3.78 10.15 9.78
N MET A 49 3.97 9.01 9.10
CA MET A 49 3.60 7.69 9.60
C MET A 49 4.48 7.29 10.78
N ALA A 50 3.84 6.85 11.85
CA ALA A 50 4.48 6.25 13.00
C ALA A 50 4.47 4.73 12.95
N SER A 51 5.35 4.11 13.75
CA SER A 51 5.35 2.67 13.91
C SER A 51 4.06 2.27 14.63
N GLY A 52 3.23 1.46 13.98
CA GLY A 52 1.90 1.08 14.47
C GLY A 52 0.74 1.72 13.71
N ASP A 53 1.03 2.68 12.81
CA ASP A 53 0.04 3.17 11.85
C ASP A 53 -0.42 2.08 10.89
N LYS A 54 -1.67 2.19 10.47
CA LYS A 54 -2.32 1.23 9.57
C LYS A 54 -2.60 1.89 8.24
N ILE A 55 -2.31 1.18 7.16
CA ILE A 55 -2.69 1.58 5.81
C ILE A 55 -3.88 0.73 5.42
N ASP A 56 -4.96 1.38 4.99
CA ASP A 56 -6.10 0.70 4.41
C ASP A 56 -5.83 0.40 2.94
N PHE A 57 -6.10 -0.83 2.52
CA PHE A 57 -6.06 -1.22 1.12
C PHE A 57 -7.47 -1.46 0.63
N PHE A 58 -7.87 -0.70 -0.38
CA PHE A 58 -9.13 -0.91 -1.07
C PHE A 58 -8.85 -1.57 -2.40
N GLU A 59 -9.19 -2.84 -2.52
CA GLU A 59 -9.25 -3.48 -3.84
C GLU A 59 -10.33 -2.78 -4.65
N ASP A 60 -9.95 -2.22 -5.78
CA ASP A 60 -10.85 -1.75 -6.82
C ASP A 60 -11.44 -3.02 -7.45
N LEU A 61 -12.43 -3.57 -6.74
CA LEU A 61 -13.27 -4.62 -7.25
C LEU A 61 -14.09 -3.99 -8.37
N MET A 62 -13.50 -3.90 -9.57
CA MET A 62 -14.27 -3.78 -10.79
C MET A 62 -15.19 -5.01 -10.83
N SER A 63 -16.35 -4.88 -10.21
CA SER A 63 -17.52 -5.69 -10.54
C SER A 63 -17.85 -5.41 -11.99
N GLY A 64 -17.61 -6.40 -12.85
CA GLY A 64 -17.91 -6.35 -14.27
C GLY A 64 -17.07 -7.34 -15.05
#